data_AF-K1U2K3-F1
#
_entry.id   AF-K1U2K3-F1
#
_cell.length_a   1.000
_cell.length_b   1.000
_cell.length_c   1.000
_cell.angle_alpha   90.00
_cell.angle_beta   90.00
_cell.angle_gamma   90.00
#
_symmetry.space_group_name_H-M   'P 1'
#
loop_
_entity.id
_entity.type
_entity.pdbx_description
1 polymer ?
#
loop_
_entity_poly.entity_id
_entity_poly.type
_entity_poly.pdbx_seq_one_letter_code
_entity_poly.pdbx_strand_id
1 'polypeptide(L)'
;MVQNSFMICTRHDKNGNPTFDRIKSAADLMDQYGVDYNILTVVTQNAAYHATEIYNYYKRQGWKYQQYIACLDPLGEIRGKSSFALKPEQYGRFLVELFNLWYEDWKNGEHPYIRQFENYIGILLGYQPESCEQRGICGIQNVVEADGSVYPCVFLYVR
;
A
#
# COMPACT_ATOMS: atom_id res chain seq x y z
N MET A 1 24.27 -4.75 1.53
CA MET A 1 23.53 -5.45 0.46
C MET A 1 22.36 -6.33 0.96
N VAL A 2 21.77 -6.09 2.15
CA VAL A 2 20.69 -6.95 2.71
C VAL A 2 19.49 -6.15 3.26
N GLN A 3 19.34 -4.86 2.92
CA GLN A 3 18.36 -4.00 3.64
C GLN A 3 16.92 -4.01 3.08
N ASN A 4 16.66 -4.57 1.90
CA ASN A 4 15.37 -4.42 1.20
C ASN A 4 14.71 -5.74 0.78
N SER A 5 15.06 -6.87 1.40
CA SER A 5 14.58 -8.20 0.99
C SER A 5 13.05 -8.26 0.84
N PHE A 6 12.31 -7.63 1.76
CA PHE A 6 10.84 -7.60 1.72
C PHE A 6 10.23 -6.80 0.55
N MET A 7 10.90 -5.75 0.05
CA MET A 7 10.44 -4.98 -1.12
C MET A 7 10.85 -5.62 -2.46
N ILE A 8 11.92 -6.43 -2.44
CA ILE A 8 12.48 -7.07 -3.63
C ILE A 8 11.76 -8.39 -3.94
N CYS A 9 11.40 -9.17 -2.92
CA CYS A 9 10.98 -10.57 -3.08
C CYS A 9 9.71 -10.82 -3.92
N THR A 10 8.88 -9.82 -4.21
CA THR A 10 7.60 -10.02 -4.90
C THR A 10 7.47 -9.25 -6.23
N ARG A 11 8.40 -8.35 -6.56
CA ARG A 11 8.31 -7.49 -7.76
C ARG A 11 9.49 -7.69 -8.69
N HIS A 12 9.27 -8.56 -9.68
CA HIS A 12 10.25 -8.89 -10.70
C HIS A 12 9.79 -8.44 -12.08
N ASP A 13 10.74 -8.22 -13.00
CA ASP A 13 10.43 -8.05 -14.41
C ASP A 13 10.03 -9.39 -15.07
N LYS A 14 9.70 -9.36 -16.36
CA LYS A 14 9.35 -10.56 -17.13
C LYS A 14 10.45 -11.64 -17.18
N ASN A 15 11.69 -11.27 -16.88
CA ASN A 15 12.85 -12.17 -16.87
C ASN A 15 13.21 -12.63 -15.45
N GLY A 16 12.47 -12.22 -14.41
CA GLY A 16 12.73 -12.56 -13.02
C GLY A 16 13.74 -11.64 -12.32
N ASN A 17 14.18 -10.54 -12.94
CA ASN A 17 15.15 -9.63 -12.32
C ASN A 17 14.47 -8.72 -11.27
N PRO A 18 15.16 -8.37 -10.18
CA PRO A 18 14.64 -7.44 -9.18
C PRO A 18 14.41 -6.04 -9.79
N THR A 19 13.32 -5.38 -9.40
CA THR A 19 12.93 -4.08 -9.97
C THR A 19 13.15 -2.88 -9.05
N PHE A 20 13.55 -3.11 -7.80
CA PHE A 20 13.55 -2.09 -6.75
C PHE A 20 14.42 -0.87 -7.08
N ASP A 21 15.67 -1.08 -7.51
CA ASP A 21 16.60 0.02 -7.80
C ASP A 21 16.09 0.93 -8.92
N ARG A 22 15.40 0.35 -9.91
CA ARG A 22 14.74 1.10 -10.98
C ARG A 22 13.60 1.97 -10.45
N ILE A 23 12.80 1.45 -9.52
CA ILE A 23 11.72 2.20 -8.88
C ILE A 23 12.28 3.33 -8.01
N LYS A 24 13.34 3.06 -7.24
CA LYS A 24 14.01 4.10 -6.45
C LYS A 24 14.56 5.21 -7.34
N SER A 25 15.24 4.85 -8.43
CA SER A 25 15.76 5.84 -9.40
C SER A 25 14.64 6.69 -10.02
N ALA A 26 13.46 6.11 -10.24
CA ALA A 26 12.29 6.86 -10.71
C ALA A 26 11.75 7.82 -9.64
N ALA A 27 11.74 7.42 -8.36
CA ALA A 27 11.38 8.31 -7.26
C ALA A 27 12.38 9.48 -7.12
N ASP A 28 13.68 9.19 -7.21
CA ASP A 28 14.73 10.22 -7.15
C ASP A 28 14.58 11.24 -8.32
N LEU A 29 14.17 10.77 -9.51
CA LEU A 29 13.85 11.66 -10.63
C LEU A 29 12.60 12.50 -10.35
N MET A 30 11.54 11.92 -9.79
CA MET A 30 10.35 12.69 -9.41
C MET A 30 10.68 13.77 -8.38
N ASP A 31 11.52 13.45 -7.39
CA ASP A 31 12.04 14.43 -6.43
C ASP A 31 12.83 15.55 -7.13
N GLN A 32 13.73 15.20 -8.05
CA GLN A 32 14.54 16.17 -8.81
C GLN A 32 13.70 17.17 -9.60
N TYR A 33 12.58 16.71 -10.16
CA TYR A 33 11.68 17.55 -10.96
C TYR A 33 10.52 18.15 -10.16
N GLY A 34 10.46 17.92 -8.84
CA GLY A 34 9.39 18.44 -7.98
C GLY A 34 8.01 17.87 -8.32
N VAL A 35 7.95 16.61 -8.74
CA VAL A 35 6.70 15.90 -9.03
C VAL A 35 6.16 15.30 -7.74
N ASP A 36 4.89 15.58 -7.41
CA ASP A 36 4.22 14.95 -6.29
C ASP A 36 3.90 13.48 -6.58
N TYR A 37 4.22 12.59 -5.64
CA TYR A 37 3.91 11.16 -5.75
C TYR A 37 3.60 10.52 -4.39
N ASN A 38 2.89 9.40 -4.45
CA ASN A 38 2.61 8.54 -3.31
C ASN A 38 3.32 7.20 -3.47
N ILE A 39 3.72 6.60 -2.35
CA ILE A 39 4.22 5.23 -2.32
C ILE A 39 3.06 4.26 -2.09
N LEU A 40 2.88 3.34 -3.05
CA LEU A 40 1.87 2.29 -3.01
C LEU A 40 2.53 0.96 -2.64
N THR A 41 2.16 0.40 -1.50
CA THR A 41 2.80 -0.80 -0.93
C THR A 41 1.77 -1.89 -0.73
N VAL A 42 1.91 -3.00 -1.46
CA VAL A 42 1.09 -4.19 -1.23
C VAL A 42 1.59 -4.92 0.02
N VAL A 43 0.72 -5.08 1.00
CA VAL A 43 0.99 -5.81 2.25
C VAL A 43 0.73 -7.29 1.99
N THR A 44 1.79 -8.02 1.65
CA THR A 44 1.78 -9.48 1.53
C THR A 44 2.01 -10.14 2.89
N GLN A 45 1.88 -11.47 2.94
CA GLN A 45 2.25 -12.26 4.10
C GLN A 45 3.63 -11.89 4.67
N ASN A 46 4.63 -11.72 3.80
CA ASN A 46 6.00 -11.38 4.19
C ASN A 46 6.10 -9.93 4.69
N ALA A 47 5.53 -8.97 3.95
CA ALA A 47 5.56 -7.56 4.33
C ALA A 47 4.89 -7.30 5.70
N ALA A 48 3.86 -8.07 6.03
CA ALA A 48 3.15 -7.96 7.31
C ALA A 48 4.03 -8.21 8.55
N TYR A 49 5.15 -8.94 8.41
CA TYR A 49 6.10 -9.18 9.49
C TYR A 49 7.19 -8.10 9.61
N HIS A 50 7.24 -7.14 8.68
CA HIS A 50 8.32 -6.17 8.56
C HIS A 50 7.83 -4.71 8.58
N ALA A 51 6.77 -4.43 9.34
CA ALA A 51 6.19 -3.08 9.41
C ALA A 51 7.23 -2.05 9.87
N THR A 52 8.00 -2.38 10.91
CA THR A 52 9.08 -1.52 11.44
C THR A 52 10.17 -1.25 10.41
N GLU A 53 10.65 -2.27 9.69
CA GLU A 53 11.70 -2.06 8.68
C GLU A 53 11.20 -1.24 7.50
N ILE A 54 9.98 -1.49 7.02
CA ILE A 54 9.34 -0.73 5.95
C ILE A 54 9.18 0.73 6.35
N TYR A 55 8.58 1.00 7.51
CA TYR A 55 8.33 2.36 7.99
C TYR A 55 9.63 3.15 8.14
N ASN A 56 10.64 2.58 8.80
CA ASN A 56 11.94 3.22 8.98
C ASN A 56 12.68 3.43 7.65
N TYR A 57 12.53 2.51 6.70
CA TYR A 57 13.09 2.69 5.37
C TYR A 57 12.43 3.88 4.65
N TYR A 58 11.10 3.98 4.66
CA TYR A 58 10.37 5.10 4.05
C TYR A 58 10.70 6.42 4.71
N LYS A 59 10.82 6.46 6.04
CA LYS A 59 11.29 7.63 6.79
C LYS A 59 12.66 8.10 6.30
N ARG A 60 13.62 7.17 6.12
CA ARG A 60 14.97 7.49 5.58
C ARG A 60 14.96 7.99 4.14
N GLN A 61 14.04 7.51 3.30
CA GLN A 61 13.90 7.99 1.93
C GLN A 61 13.18 9.35 1.84
N GLY A 62 12.56 9.82 2.93
CA GLY A 62 11.75 11.04 2.90
C GLY A 62 10.39 10.84 2.24
N TRP A 63 9.92 9.60 2.06
CA TRP A 63 8.62 9.32 1.44
C TRP A 63 7.46 9.62 2.39
N LYS A 64 6.88 10.82 2.24
CA LYS A 64 5.87 11.37 3.16
C LYS A 64 4.45 10.92 2.90
N TYR A 65 4.11 10.45 1.69
CA TYR A 65 2.75 10.05 1.34
C TYR A 65 2.69 8.56 1.03
N GLN A 66 1.97 7.80 1.86
CA GLN A 66 2.05 6.35 1.90
C GLN A 66 0.66 5.69 1.85
N GLN A 67 0.55 4.61 1.08
CA GLN A 67 -0.67 3.82 0.92
C GLN A 67 -0.36 2.32 1.04
N TYR A 68 -0.91 1.68 2.06
CA TYR A 68 -0.73 0.25 2.31
C TYR A 68 -1.97 -0.53 1.88
N ILE A 69 -1.82 -1.36 0.85
CA ILE A 69 -2.91 -2.09 0.19
C ILE A 69 -2.83 -3.55 0.60
N ALA A 70 -3.87 -4.09 1.23
CA ALA A 70 -3.90 -5.51 1.59
C ALA A 70 -3.75 -6.39 0.33
N CYS A 71 -2.86 -7.40 0.38
CA CYS A 71 -2.76 -8.38 -0.70
C CYS A 71 -4.02 -9.24 -0.73
N LEU A 72 -4.77 -9.17 -1.83
CA LEU A 72 -5.98 -9.95 -2.04
C LEU A 72 -5.64 -11.24 -2.80
N ASP A 73 -6.23 -12.35 -2.36
CA ASP A 73 -6.29 -13.56 -3.20
C ASP A 73 -7.25 -13.32 -4.38
N PRO A 74 -7.08 -14.05 -5.51
CA PRO A 74 -7.97 -13.93 -6.65
C PRO A 74 -9.44 -14.14 -6.29
N LEU A 75 -10.32 -13.41 -6.97
CA LEU A 75 -11.76 -13.50 -6.74
C LEU A 75 -12.28 -14.91 -7.10
N GLY A 76 -13.02 -15.52 -6.17
CA GLY A 76 -13.57 -16.87 -6.36
C GLY A 76 -12.62 -18.01 -5.96
N GLU A 77 -11.36 -17.72 -5.63
CA GLU A 77 -10.43 -18.73 -5.11
C GLU A 77 -10.54 -18.91 -3.58
N ILE A 78 -9.97 -20.01 -3.09
CA ILE A 78 -9.91 -20.28 -1.65
C ILE A 78 -8.87 -19.35 -1.03
N ARG A 79 -9.35 -18.43 -0.19
CA ARG A 79 -8.52 -17.47 0.53
C ARG A 79 -7.45 -18.15 1.40
N GLY A 80 -6.29 -17.51 1.52
CA GLY A 80 -5.22 -17.93 2.42
C GLY A 80 -4.32 -19.05 1.89
N LYS A 81 -4.46 -19.46 0.63
CA LYS A 81 -3.68 -20.56 0.03
C LYS A 81 -2.47 -20.12 -0.78
N SER A 82 -2.45 -18.90 -1.32
CA SER A 82 -1.30 -18.41 -2.08
C SER A 82 -0.10 -18.15 -1.15
N SER A 83 1.12 -18.26 -1.67
CA SER A 83 2.34 -18.00 -0.89
C SER A 83 2.50 -16.52 -0.47
N PHE A 84 1.68 -15.64 -1.03
CA PHE A 84 1.64 -14.21 -0.72
C PHE A 84 0.40 -13.83 0.12
N ALA A 85 -0.50 -14.78 0.36
CA ALA A 85 -1.80 -14.56 0.99
C ALA A 85 -1.65 -13.91 2.36
N LEU A 86 -2.28 -12.75 2.52
CA LEU A 86 -2.26 -12.02 3.78
C LEU A 86 -3.35 -12.57 4.70
N LYS A 87 -2.97 -13.18 5.82
CA LYS A 87 -3.94 -13.64 6.82
C LYS A 87 -4.46 -12.48 7.67
N PRO A 88 -5.72 -12.51 8.14
CA PRO A 88 -6.30 -11.45 8.96
C PRO A 88 -5.46 -11.10 10.20
N GLU A 89 -4.93 -12.10 10.91
CA GLU A 89 -4.14 -11.91 12.12
C GLU A 89 -2.81 -11.21 11.83
N GLN A 90 -2.20 -11.52 10.68
CA GLN A 90 -0.96 -10.88 10.24
C GLN A 90 -1.21 -9.44 9.85
N TYR A 91 -2.31 -9.16 9.14
CA TYR A 91 -2.67 -7.79 8.77
C TYR A 91 -3.02 -6.95 10.00
N GLY A 92 -3.75 -7.51 10.97
CA GLY A 92 -4.04 -6.84 12.23
C GLY A 92 -2.76 -6.46 12.98
N ARG A 93 -1.80 -7.39 13.09
CA ARG A 93 -0.49 -7.10 13.68
C ARG A 93 0.25 -6.00 12.92
N PHE A 94 0.30 -6.08 11.60
CA PHE A 94 0.95 -5.07 10.75
C PHE A 94 0.37 -3.68 10.99
N LEU A 95 -0.96 -3.55 11.03
CA LEU A 95 -1.63 -2.27 11.25
C LEU A 95 -1.35 -1.68 12.64
N VAL A 96 -1.35 -2.52 13.69
CA VAL A 96 -1.04 -2.07 15.06
C VAL A 96 0.40 -1.58 15.15
N GLU A 97 1.35 -2.34 14.60
CA GLU A 97 2.77 -1.98 14.62
C GLU A 97 3.03 -0.70 13.82
N LEU A 98 2.46 -0.60 12.62
CA LEU A 98 2.53 0.60 11.77
C LEU A 98 1.92 1.83 12.47
N PHE A 99 0.76 1.65 13.13
CA PHE A 99 0.10 2.74 13.86
C PHE A 99 0.94 3.24 15.02
N ASN A 100 1.55 2.34 15.81
CA ASN A 100 2.39 2.74 16.93
C ASN A 100 3.58 3.59 16.46
N LEU A 101 4.25 3.19 15.38
CA LEU A 101 5.37 3.95 14.80
C LEU A 101 4.92 5.31 14.28
N TRP A 102 3.81 5.33 13.54
CA TRP A 102 3.20 6.57 13.03
C TRP A 102 2.80 7.51 14.18
N TYR A 103 2.23 6.98 15.26
CA TYR A 103 1.80 7.75 16.42
C TYR A 103 2.97 8.35 17.22
N GLU A 104 4.09 7.62 17.33
CA GLU A 104 5.32 8.18 17.90
C GLU A 104 5.82 9.37 17.08
N ASP A 105 5.85 9.27 15.76
CA ASP A 105 6.25 10.41 14.90
C ASP A 105 5.20 11.52 14.91
N TRP A 106 3.92 11.21 15.08
CA TRP A 106 2.84 12.19 15.17
C TRP A 106 3.00 13.07 16.41
N LYS A 107 3.35 12.49 17.56
CA LYS A 107 3.66 13.23 18.79
C LYS A 107 4.80 14.24 18.62
N ASN A 108 5.70 14.00 17.67
CA ASN A 108 6.83 14.89 17.37
C ASN A 108 6.56 15.83 16.17
N GLY A 109 5.37 15.74 15.54
CA GLY A 109 5.05 16.51 14.34
C GLY A 109 5.78 16.06 13.07
N GLU A 110 6.31 14.83 13.05
CA GLU A 110 7.13 14.30 11.95
C GLU A 110 6.44 13.22 11.10
N HIS A 111 5.24 12.81 11.51
CA HIS A 111 4.51 11.71 10.89
C HIS A 111 4.33 11.89 9.37
N PRO A 112 4.45 10.79 8.59
CA PRO A 112 4.01 10.79 7.20
C PRO A 112 2.47 10.75 7.12
N TYR A 113 1.95 11.18 5.98
CA TYR A 113 0.56 10.96 5.60
C TYR A 113 0.38 9.48 5.24
N ILE A 114 -0.36 8.74 6.06
CA ILE A 114 -0.74 7.33 5.79
C ILE A 114 -2.24 7.28 5.54
N ARG A 115 -2.64 7.03 4.29
CA ARG A 115 -4.06 7.10 3.85
C ARG A 115 -5.02 6.34 4.77
N GLN A 116 -4.62 5.18 5.28
CA GLN A 116 -5.44 4.38 6.18
C GLN A 116 -5.82 5.15 7.45
N PHE A 117 -4.82 5.75 8.12
CA PHE A 117 -5.00 6.43 9.41
C PHE A 117 -5.65 7.80 9.24
N GLU A 118 -5.29 8.52 8.19
CA GLU A 118 -5.90 9.81 7.85
C GLU A 118 -7.40 9.66 7.60
N ASN A 119 -7.81 8.62 6.86
CA ASN A 119 -9.23 8.33 6.69
C ASN A 119 -9.91 7.86 7.98
N TYR A 120 -9.24 7.11 8.86
CA TYR A 120 -9.81 6.75 10.16
C TYR A 120 -10.09 7.99 11.01
N ILE A 121 -9.14 8.93 11.06
CA ILE A 121 -9.31 10.21 11.75
C ILE A 121 -10.44 11.01 11.09
N GLY A 122 -10.48 11.08 9.76
CA GLY A 122 -11.56 11.70 9.01
C GLY A 122 -12.94 11.16 9.37
N ILE A 123 -13.09 9.82 9.39
CA ILE A 123 -14.34 9.15 9.80
C ILE A 123 -14.73 9.52 11.24
N LEU A 124 -13.76 9.52 12.18
CA LEU A 124 -14.02 9.90 13.58
C LEU A 124 -14.45 11.36 13.73
N LEU A 125 -14.00 12.24 12.83
CA LEU A 125 -14.39 13.64 12.76
C LEU A 125 -15.69 13.88 11.95
N GLY A 126 -16.33 12.82 11.45
CA GLY A 126 -17.58 12.90 10.68
C GLY A 126 -17.39 13.20 9.19
N TYR A 127 -16.16 13.18 8.69
CA TYR A 127 -15.87 13.31 7.27
C TYR A 127 -15.99 11.97 6.55
N GLN A 128 -16.43 12.03 5.29
CA GLN A 128 -16.44 10.87 4.42
C GLN A 128 -14.99 10.50 4.02
N PRO A 129 -14.57 9.23 4.16
CA PRO A 129 -13.22 8.83 3.79
C PRO A 129 -13.02 8.91 2.28
N GLU A 130 -11.82 9.33 1.89
CA GLU A 130 -11.39 9.38 0.49
C GLU A 130 -11.48 7.99 -0.14
N SER A 131 -10.97 6.98 0.58
CA SER A 131 -10.86 5.62 0.06
C SER A 131 -12.21 4.90 0.03
N CYS A 132 -12.56 4.36 -1.14
CA CYS A 132 -13.88 3.79 -1.40
C CYS A 132 -14.21 2.60 -0.48
N GLU A 133 -13.22 1.77 -0.15
CA GLU A 133 -13.39 0.57 0.68
C GLU A 133 -13.72 0.89 2.15
N GLN A 134 -13.51 2.13 2.59
CA GLN A 134 -13.77 2.55 3.97
C GLN A 134 -15.11 3.27 4.14
N ARG A 135 -15.85 3.52 3.05
CA ARG A 135 -17.15 4.22 3.07
C ARG A 135 -18.30 3.36 3.59
N GLY A 136 -18.10 2.04 3.73
CA GLY A 136 -19.15 1.08 4.12
C GLY A 136 -20.15 0.72 3.02
N ILE A 137 -20.16 1.46 1.91
CA ILE A 137 -20.97 1.20 0.71
C ILE A 137 -20.10 1.36 -0.54
N CYS A 138 -20.41 0.58 -1.59
CA CYS A 138 -19.71 0.70 -2.86
C CYS A 138 -20.10 2.00 -3.58
N GLY A 139 -19.10 2.67 -4.18
CA GLY A 139 -19.29 3.72 -5.17
C GLY A 139 -19.00 3.23 -6.58
N ILE A 140 -19.49 3.94 -7.60
CA ILE A 140 -19.17 3.67 -9.01
C ILE A 140 -17.88 4.39 -9.39
N GLN A 141 -16.87 3.64 -9.86
CA GLN A 141 -15.55 4.16 -10.21
C GLN A 141 -15.35 4.40 -11.72
N ASN A 142 -16.28 3.96 -12.58
CA ASN A 142 -16.22 4.09 -14.04
C ASN A 142 -14.86 3.65 -14.62
N VAL A 143 -14.45 2.42 -14.33
CA VAL A 143 -13.21 1.84 -14.88
C VAL A 143 -13.42 1.60 -16.37
N VAL A 144 -12.54 2.17 -17.21
CA VAL A 144 -12.59 2.03 -18.66
C VAL A 144 -11.36 1.25 -19.13
N GLU A 145 -11.59 0.11 -19.77
CA GLU A 145 -10.52 -0.72 -20.34
C GLU A 145 -10.05 -0.21 -21.70
N ALA A 146 -8.90 -0.71 -22.17
CA ALA A 146 -8.32 -0.29 -23.46
C ALA A 146 -9.22 -0.58 -24.68
N ASP A 147 -10.16 -1.51 -24.57
CA ASP A 147 -11.18 -1.82 -25.60
C ASP A 147 -12.45 -0.97 -25.49
N GLY A 148 -12.52 -0.06 -24.52
CA GLY A 148 -13.66 0.83 -24.28
C GLY A 148 -14.77 0.22 -23.42
N SER A 149 -14.63 -1.03 -22.95
CA SER A 149 -15.58 -1.60 -21.99
C SER A 149 -15.51 -0.89 -20.63
N VAL A 150 -16.67 -0.79 -19.95
CA VAL A 150 -16.81 0.00 -18.71
C VAL A 150 -17.30 -0.88 -17.55
N TYR A 151 -16.63 -0.77 -16.41
CA TYR A 151 -16.90 -1.53 -15.19
C TYR A 151 -17.10 -0.62 -13.96
N PRO A 152 -17.94 -1.00 -13.00
CA PRO A 152 -18.22 -0.16 -11.83
C PRO A 152 -17.08 -0.12 -10.81
N CYS A 153 -16.17 -1.10 -10.81
CA CYS A 153 -15.08 -1.23 -9.83
C CYS A 153 -13.93 -2.04 -10.42
N VAL A 154 -12.68 -1.68 -10.09
CA VAL A 154 -11.47 -2.38 -10.56
C VAL A 154 -11.40 -3.84 -10.11
N PHE A 155 -12.01 -4.18 -8.97
CA PHE A 155 -12.01 -5.55 -8.43
C PHE A 155 -13.11 -6.45 -8.98
N LEU A 156 -14.06 -5.91 -9.76
CA LEU A 156 -15.13 -6.69 -10.40
C LEU A 156 -14.82 -7.04 -11.86
N TYR A 157 -13.60 -6.75 -12.31
CA TYR A 157 -13.09 -7.25 -13.56
C TYR A 157 -12.76 -8.74 -13.41
N VAL A 158 -13.43 -9.58 -14.21
CA VAL A 158 -13.11 -11.00 -14.33
C VAL A 158 -12.76 -11.24 -15.80
N ARG A 159 -11.48 -11.48 -16.07
CA ARG A 159 -11.03 -12.30 -17.21
C ARG A 159 -10.29 -13.50 -16.68
#